data_AF-A0A820F994-F1
#
_entry.id   AF-A0A820F994-F1
#
_cell.length_a   1.000
_cell.length_b   1.000
_cell.length_c   1.000
_cell.angle_alpha   90.00
_cell.angle_beta   90.00
_cell.angle_gamma   90.00
#
_symmetry.space_group_name_H-M   'P 1'
#
loop_
_entity.id
_entity.type
_entity.pdbx_description
1 polymer ?
#
loop_
_entity_poly.entity_id
_entity_poly.type
_entity_poly.pdbx_seq_one_letter_code
_entity_poly.pdbx_strand_id
1 'polypeptide(L)'
;MKYYFHSYECMRVPESLPRWLKCVKWSNRDDVLEAYKIVENWPKKNIDPLMTALELLDVDYPDPFVRFLAVRLLETRIDDDRLLPVILQIVQ
;
A
#
# COMPACT_ATOMS: atom_id res chain seq x y z
N MET A 1 -14.67 3.74 12.53
CA MET A 1 -14.46 5.03 13.25
C MET A 1 -13.12 5.12 14.00
N LYS A 2 -12.59 4.03 14.58
CA LYS A 2 -11.29 4.03 15.28
C LYS A 2 -10.09 4.35 14.36
N TYR A 3 -10.13 3.90 13.10
CA TYR A 3 -9.04 4.13 12.15
C TYR A 3 -9.11 5.49 11.47
N TYR A 4 -10.32 6.02 11.23
CA TYR A 4 -10.51 7.31 10.55
C TYR A 4 -9.71 8.46 11.17
N PHE A 5 -9.74 8.62 12.49
CA PHE A 5 -9.10 9.77 13.14
C PHE A 5 -7.57 9.77 12.94
N HIS A 6 -6.92 8.61 13.07
CA HIS A 6 -5.48 8.49 12.86
C HIS A 6 -5.12 8.44 11.38
N SER A 7 -6.01 7.90 10.53
CA SER A 7 -5.78 7.83 9.07
C SER A 7 -5.63 9.21 8.45
N TYR A 8 -6.35 10.23 8.95
CA TYR A 8 -6.26 11.59 8.40
C TYR A 8 -4.89 12.21 8.63
N GLU A 9 -4.32 12.04 9.84
CA GLU A 9 -2.95 12.49 10.12
C GLU A 9 -1.92 11.67 9.33
N CYS A 10 -2.12 10.36 9.21
CA CYS A 10 -1.26 9.51 8.37
C CYS A 10 -1.32 9.88 6.89
N MET A 11 -2.47 10.29 6.35
CA MET A 11 -2.59 10.74 4.96
C MET A 11 -1.77 12.00 4.68
N ARG A 12 -1.44 12.81 5.68
CA ARG A 12 -0.52 13.96 5.51
C ARG A 12 0.93 13.53 5.29
N VAL A 13 1.26 12.28 5.59
CA VAL A 13 2.54 11.62 5.33
C VAL A 13 2.28 10.36 4.49
N PRO A 14 2.09 10.50 3.16
CA PRO A 14 1.64 9.43 2.27
C PRO A 14 2.45 8.13 2.39
N GLU A 15 3.75 8.22 2.67
CA GLU A 15 4.70 7.12 2.87
C GLU A 15 4.41 6.29 4.13
N SER A 16 3.53 6.77 5.01
CA SER A 16 3.08 6.03 6.19
C SER A 16 2.08 4.92 5.86
N LEU A 17 1.60 4.83 4.61
CA LEU A 17 0.62 3.83 4.18
C LEU A 17 0.96 2.40 4.63
N PRO A 18 2.19 1.87 4.40
CA PRO A 18 2.52 0.51 4.81
C PRO A 18 2.43 0.31 6.33
N ARG A 19 2.90 1.29 7.12
CA ARG A 19 2.80 1.25 8.58
C ARG A 19 1.35 1.32 9.06
N TRP A 20 0.54 2.16 8.43
CA TRP A 20 -0.88 2.25 8.75
C TRP A 20 -1.63 0.94 8.44
N LEU A 21 -1.30 0.27 7.32
CA LEU A 21 -1.87 -1.03 6.96
C LEU A 21 -1.52 -2.14 7.97
N LYS A 22 -0.35 -2.08 8.63
CA LYS A 22 0.00 -3.01 9.72
C LYS A 22 -0.88 -2.83 10.96
N CYS A 23 -1.51 -1.66 11.14
CA CYS A 23 -2.41 -1.40 12.25
C CYS A 23 -3.84 -1.92 12.01
N VAL A 24 -4.19 -2.29 10.77
CA VAL A 24 -5.53 -2.78 10.42
C VAL A 24 -5.72 -4.21 10.95
N LYS A 25 -6.85 -4.47 11.59
CA LYS A 25 -7.22 -5.83 12.01
C LYS A 25 -7.79 -6.63 10.84
N TRP A 26 -6.91 -7.24 10.04
CA TRP A 26 -7.27 -8.02 8.85
C TRP A 26 -8.19 -9.23 9.11
N SER A 27 -8.31 -9.68 10.36
CA SER A 27 -9.24 -10.74 10.75
C SER A 27 -10.69 -10.26 10.94
N ASN A 28 -10.94 -8.95 10.92
CA ASN A 28 -12.27 -8.35 11.07
C ASN A 28 -12.73 -7.74 9.75
N ARG A 29 -13.88 -8.19 9.25
CA ARG A 29 -14.43 -7.76 7.96
C ARG A 29 -14.73 -6.26 7.89
N ASP A 30 -15.29 -5.68 8.95
CA ASP A 30 -15.66 -4.26 8.96
C ASP A 30 -14.42 -3.37 8.92
N ASP A 31 -13.38 -3.75 9.66
CA ASP A 31 -12.08 -3.07 9.65
C ASP A 31 -11.42 -3.13 8.27
N VAL A 32 -11.48 -4.29 7.59
CA VAL A 32 -10.97 -4.46 6.22
C VAL A 32 -11.73 -3.59 5.22
N LEU A 33 -13.07 -3.57 5.29
CA LEU A 33 -13.90 -2.75 4.41
C LEU A 33 -13.69 -1.24 4.66
N GLU A 34 -13.53 -0.82 5.92
CA GLU A 34 -13.14 0.54 6.26
C GLU A 34 -11.76 0.87 5.70
N ALA A 35 -10.81 -0.07 5.79
CA ALA A 35 -9.47 0.13 5.29
C ALA A 35 -9.42 0.32 3.77
N TYR A 36 -10.14 -0.49 3.00
CA TYR A 36 -10.20 -0.34 1.55
C TYR A 36 -10.68 1.04 1.12
N LYS A 37 -11.75 1.55 1.75
CA LYS A 37 -12.27 2.90 1.48
C LYS A 37 -11.23 3.99 1.78
N ILE A 38 -10.50 3.85 2.88
CA ILE A 38 -9.44 4.78 3.27
C ILE A 38 -8.29 4.74 2.26
N VAL A 39 -7.85 3.54 1.88
CA VAL A 39 -6.73 3.34 0.95
C VAL A 39 -7.08 3.84 -0.46
N GLU A 40 -8.32 3.66 -0.92
CA GLU A 40 -8.78 4.25 -2.20
C GLU A 40 -8.56 5.77 -2.25
N ASN A 41 -8.83 6.45 -1.13
CA ASN A 41 -8.67 7.90 -0.99
C ASN A 41 -7.25 8.33 -0.57
N TRP A 42 -6.32 7.39 -0.39
CA TRP A 42 -4.97 7.72 0.03
C TRP A 42 -4.24 8.57 -1.03
N PRO A 43 -3.43 9.57 -0.65
CA PRO A 43 -2.68 10.44 -1.57
C PRO A 43 -1.49 9.73 -2.25
N LYS A 44 -1.79 8.69 -3.04
CA LYS A 44 -0.81 7.79 -3.67
C LYS A 44 0.17 8.52 -4.59
N LYS A 45 -0.22 9.65 -5.19
CA LYS A 45 0.63 10.45 -6.10
C LYS A 45 1.91 10.95 -5.42
N ASN A 46 1.88 11.12 -4.10
CA ASN A 46 2.97 11.68 -3.32
C ASN A 46 3.91 10.61 -2.75
N ILE A 47 3.62 9.33 -2.97
CA ILE A 47 4.42 8.20 -2.48
C ILE A 47 5.52 7.86 -3.51
N ASP A 48 6.70 7.43 -3.04
CA ASP A 48 7.70 6.71 -3.85
C ASP A 48 7.11 5.36 -4.33
N PRO A 49 6.78 5.23 -5.63
CA PRO A 49 6.07 4.07 -6.12
C PRO A 49 6.88 2.78 -6.03
N LEU A 50 8.20 2.84 -6.19
CA LEU A 50 9.04 1.64 -6.22
C LEU A 50 9.21 1.07 -4.82
N MET A 51 9.72 1.90 -3.89
CA MET A 51 9.99 1.47 -2.52
C MET A 51 8.72 1.00 -1.82
N THR A 52 7.61 1.73 -2.01
CA THR A 52 6.35 1.37 -1.37
C THR A 52 5.73 0.11 -2.00
N ALA A 53 5.79 -0.05 -3.32
CA ALA A 53 5.27 -1.25 -3.93
C ALA A 53 6.04 -2.50 -3.48
N LEU A 54 7.37 -2.44 -3.40
CA LEU A 54 8.18 -3.55 -2.90
C LEU A 54 7.84 -3.89 -1.44
N GLU A 55 7.67 -2.90 -0.56
CA GLU A 55 7.25 -3.12 0.83
C GLU A 55 5.86 -3.80 0.90
N LEU A 56 4.90 -3.36 0.07
CA LEU A 56 3.54 -3.91 0.05
C LEU A 56 3.43 -5.27 -0.68
N LEU A 57 4.47 -5.70 -1.39
CA LEU A 57 4.57 -7.03 -2.00
C LEU A 57 5.24 -8.06 -1.09
N ASP A 58 5.79 -7.63 0.04
CA ASP A 58 6.38 -8.50 1.05
C ASP A 58 5.34 -9.45 1.69
N VAL A 59 5.82 -10.51 2.35
CA VAL A 59 4.99 -11.53 3.03
C VAL A 59 4.17 -10.94 4.18
N ASP A 60 4.62 -9.82 4.75
CA ASP A 60 3.90 -9.07 5.79
C ASP A 60 2.54 -8.52 5.30
N TYR A 61 2.32 -8.45 3.98
CA TYR A 61 1.10 -7.91 3.35
C TYR A 61 0.43 -8.96 2.46
N PRO A 62 -0.27 -9.95 3.05
CA PRO A 62 -0.91 -11.03 2.30
C PRO A 62 -2.23 -10.61 1.63
N ASP A 63 -2.78 -9.43 1.97
CA ASP A 63 -4.08 -8.99 1.48
C ASP A 63 -4.09 -8.74 -0.05
N PRO A 64 -4.99 -9.38 -0.82
CA PRO A 64 -4.99 -9.27 -2.28
C PRO A 64 -5.20 -7.84 -2.80
N PHE A 65 -5.99 -7.02 -2.11
CA PHE A 65 -6.26 -5.65 -2.54
C PHE A 65 -5.02 -4.77 -2.32
N VAL A 66 -4.34 -4.92 -1.19
CA VAL A 66 -3.06 -4.23 -0.93
C VAL A 66 -2.01 -4.61 -1.98
N ARG A 67 -1.88 -5.90 -2.30
CA ARG A 67 -0.94 -6.37 -3.33
C ARG A 67 -1.31 -5.86 -4.72
N PHE A 68 -2.60 -5.85 -5.06
CA PHE A 68 -3.07 -5.26 -6.31
C PHE A 68 -2.67 -3.79 -6.43
N LEU A 69 -2.82 -3.00 -5.36
CA LEU A 69 -2.41 -1.61 -5.35
C LEU A 69 -0.90 -1.43 -5.57
N ALA A 70 -0.09 -2.29 -4.96
CA ALA A 70 1.36 -2.30 -5.15
C ALA A 70 1.72 -2.54 -6.63
N VAL A 71 1.11 -3.54 -7.26
CA VAL A 71 1.32 -3.82 -8.70
C VAL A 71 0.86 -2.63 -9.55
N ARG A 72 -0.28 -2.00 -9.23
CA ARG A 72 -0.76 -0.82 -9.97
C ARG A 72 0.17 0.38 -9.83
N LEU A 73 0.84 0.56 -8.68
CA LEU A 73 1.85 1.61 -8.51
C LEU A 73 3.06 1.37 -9.43
N LEU A 74 3.51 0.13 -9.56
CA LEU A 74 4.60 -0.23 -10.48
C LEU A 74 4.18 -0.01 -11.93
N GLU A 75 3.04 -0.58 -12.34
CA GLU A 75 2.53 -0.51 -13.72
C GLU A 75 2.32 0.92 -14.22
N THR A 76 1.83 1.82 -13.36
CA THR A 76 1.43 3.17 -13.77
C THR A 76 2.46 4.25 -13.52
N ARG A 77 3.49 4.00 -12.71
CA ARG A 77 4.41 5.06 -12.24
C ARG A 77 5.89 4.72 -12.32
N ILE A 78 6.26 3.51 -12.74
CA ILE A 78 7.65 3.09 -12.87
C ILE A 78 7.89 2.64 -14.32
N ASP A 79 8.98 3.14 -14.90
CA ASP A 79 9.48 2.75 -16.22
C ASP A 79 10.37 1.50 -16.15
N ASP A 80 10.61 0.87 -17.30
CA ASP A 80 11.35 -0.39 -17.38
C ASP A 80 12.77 -0.29 -16.83
N ASP A 81 13.48 0.81 -17.04
CA ASP A 81 14.87 0.98 -16.56
C ASP A 81 14.96 0.92 -15.03
N ARG A 82 13.91 1.39 -14.34
CA ARG A 82 13.79 1.33 -12.89
C ARG A 82 13.16 0.03 -12.37
N LEU A 83 12.34 -0.63 -13.18
CA LEU A 83 11.66 -1.88 -12.82
C LEU A 83 12.56 -3.11 -12.99
N LEU A 84 13.29 -3.21 -14.10
CA LEU A 84 14.15 -4.35 -14.45
C LEU A 84 15.10 -4.79 -13.31
N PRO A 85 15.78 -3.87 -12.59
CA PRO A 85 16.71 -4.26 -11.52
C PRO A 85 16.03 -4.95 -10.33
N VAL A 86 14.73 -4.76 -10.12
CA VAL A 86 13.99 -5.28 -8.96
C VAL A 86 13.05 -6.45 -9.30
N ILE A 87 12.98 -6.89 -10.56
CA ILE A 87 12.08 -7.98 -10.99
C ILE A 87 12.24 -9.24 -10.15
N LEU A 88 13.48 -9.61 -9.81
CA LEU A 88 13.74 -10.81 -9.00
C LEU A 88 13.10 -10.72 -7.61
N GLN A 89 12.99 -9.52 -7.03
CA GLN A 89 12.33 -9.30 -5.75
C GLN A 89 10.79 -9.36 -5.88
N ILE A 90 10.25 -9.09 -7.06
CA ILE A 90 8.80 -9.11 -7.33
C ILE A 90 8.28 -10.54 -7.62
N VAL A 91 9.14 -11.46 -8.07
CA VAL A 91 8.77 -12.84 -8.45
C VAL A 91 8.80 -13.82 -7.26
N GLN A 92 9.26 -13.39 -6.08
CA GLN A 92 9.49 -14.29 -4.92
C GLN A 92 8.22 -14.77 -4.23
#